data_AF-A0A804JS18-F1
#
_entry.id   AF-A0A804JS18-F1
#
_cell.length_a   1.000
_cell.length_b   1.000
_cell.length_c   1.000
_cell.angle_alpha   90.00
_cell.angle_beta   90.00
_cell.angle_gamma   90.00
#
_symmetry.space_group_name_H-M   'P 1'
#
loop_
_entity.id
_entity.type
_entity.pdbx_description
1 polymer ?
#
loop_
_entity_poly.entity_id
_entity_poly.type
_entity_poly.pdbx_seq_one_letter_code
_entity_poly.pdbx_strand_id
1 'polypeptide(L)'
;MARARDDSTTGLKSKACREKMRRDKLNDRFSELSLILDPGRTPKSDKASILSDAARVLVQLKADAQELKESNDKLQETIKDLKVEKNELRDEKMKLKADKETLEQQVKAISMAPSGFMPHPLAYHPAAAPTTFSPHVQAPSNKAAHFPAYPGMAMWQWLPPAVMDTTQDSKLWPPNA
;
A
#
# COMPACT_ATOMS: atom_id res chain seq x y z
N MET A 1 -28.55 -74.12 31.24
CA MET A 1 -29.40 -73.49 30.20
C MET A 1 -29.38 -71.99 30.38
N ALA A 2 -28.86 -71.23 29.40
CA ALA A 2 -28.94 -69.77 29.42
C ALA A 2 -30.34 -69.33 28.95
N ARG A 3 -30.98 -68.41 29.67
CA ARG A 3 -32.26 -67.83 29.28
C ARG A 3 -31.98 -66.61 28.41
N ALA A 4 -32.04 -66.80 27.08
CA ALA A 4 -31.97 -65.68 26.14
C ALA A 4 -33.05 -64.64 26.50
N ARG A 5 -32.65 -63.38 26.69
CA ARG A 5 -33.59 -62.27 26.80
C ARG A 5 -33.86 -61.78 25.39
N ASP A 6 -35.10 -61.98 24.97
CA ASP A 6 -35.62 -61.62 23.66
C ASP A 6 -35.66 -60.08 23.51
N ASP A 7 -34.93 -59.54 22.54
CA ASP A 7 -34.82 -58.09 22.26
C ASP A 7 -36.05 -57.58 21.46
N SER A 8 -37.24 -57.97 21.92
CA SER A 8 -38.52 -57.73 21.26
C SER A 8 -39.44 -56.86 22.13
N THR A 9 -39.14 -55.56 22.24
CA THR A 9 -40.13 -54.54 22.65
C THR A 9 -39.71 -53.12 22.28
N THR A 10 -39.70 -52.82 20.98
CA THR A 10 -39.51 -51.46 20.44
C THR A 10 -40.62 -50.46 20.83
N GLY A 11 -41.71 -50.90 21.47
CA GLY A 11 -42.84 -50.05 21.88
C GLY A 11 -42.81 -49.46 23.29
N LEU A 12 -42.18 -50.11 24.29
CA LEU A 12 -42.38 -49.75 25.72
C LEU A 12 -41.09 -49.74 26.57
N LYS A 13 -40.04 -49.06 26.09
CA LYS A 13 -38.93 -48.64 26.98
C LYS A 13 -39.49 -47.88 28.18
N SER A 14 -39.20 -48.31 29.41
CA SER A 14 -39.65 -47.66 30.66
C SER A 14 -39.41 -46.14 30.64
N LYS A 15 -40.27 -45.35 31.31
CA LYS A 15 -40.16 -43.88 31.41
C LYS A 15 -38.73 -43.44 31.77
N ALA A 16 -38.08 -44.16 32.68
CA ALA A 16 -36.69 -43.92 33.08
C ALA A 16 -35.67 -44.14 31.95
N CYS A 17 -35.85 -45.16 31.12
CA CYS A 17 -34.98 -45.46 29.97
C CYS A 17 -35.11 -44.38 28.87
N ARG A 18 -36.34 -43.94 28.57
CA ARG A 18 -36.58 -42.83 27.63
C ARG A 18 -35.94 -41.53 28.11
N GLU A 19 -36.06 -41.23 29.40
CA GLU A 19 -35.46 -40.04 30.00
C GLU A 19 -33.92 -40.13 30.10
N LYS A 20 -33.35 -41.33 30.28
CA LYS A 20 -31.89 -41.52 30.17
C LYS A 20 -31.41 -41.14 28.77
N MET A 21 -32.00 -41.72 27.73
CA MET A 21 -31.62 -41.46 26.34
C MET A 21 -31.80 -39.98 25.94
N ARG A 22 -32.82 -39.30 26.49
CA ARG A 22 -33.01 -37.84 26.32
C ARG A 22 -31.88 -37.03 26.98
N ARG A 23 -31.44 -37.41 28.19
CA ARG A 23 -30.35 -36.75 28.91
C ARG A 23 -28.98 -37.03 28.30
N ASP A 24 -28.72 -38.25 27.85
CA ASP A 24 -27.50 -38.63 27.13
C ASP A 24 -27.36 -37.75 25.87
N LYS A 25 -28.37 -37.72 24.99
CA LYS A 25 -28.39 -36.87 23.78
C LYS A 25 -28.24 -35.37 24.08
N LEU A 26 -28.73 -34.89 25.23
CA LEU A 26 -28.53 -33.50 25.65
C LEU A 26 -27.08 -33.27 26.08
N ASN A 27 -26.47 -34.19 26.83
CA ASN A 27 -25.07 -34.11 27.24
C ASN A 27 -24.13 -34.14 26.03
N ASP A 28 -24.41 -34.97 25.02
CA ASP A 28 -23.64 -35.04 23.77
C ASP A 28 -23.54 -33.66 23.09
N ARG A 29 -24.65 -32.91 23.06
CA ARG A 29 -24.68 -31.53 22.52
C ARG A 29 -23.90 -30.52 23.36
N PHE A 30 -23.84 -30.69 24.68
CA PHE A 30 -22.99 -29.84 25.53
C PHE A 30 -21.50 -30.14 25.31
N SER A 31 -21.13 -31.42 25.14
CA SER A 31 -19.76 -31.84 24.82
C SER A 31 -19.31 -31.31 23.44
N GLU A 32 -20.16 -31.46 22.42
CA GLU A 32 -19.96 -30.93 21.07
C GLU A 32 -19.80 -29.40 21.09
N LEU A 33 -20.69 -28.68 21.77
CA LEU A 33 -20.60 -27.23 21.91
C LEU A 33 -19.31 -26.81 22.63
N SER A 34 -18.90 -27.51 23.71
CA SER A 34 -17.63 -27.19 24.39
C SER A 34 -16.41 -27.38 23.50
N LEU A 35 -16.42 -28.36 22.57
CA LEU A 35 -15.33 -28.58 21.62
C LEU A 35 -15.28 -27.51 20.52
N ILE A 36 -16.45 -26.98 20.11
CA ILE A 36 -16.54 -25.88 19.15
C ILE A 36 -16.02 -24.57 19.75
N LEU A 37 -16.28 -24.32 21.05
CA LEU A 37 -15.92 -23.07 21.72
C LEU A 37 -14.45 -22.96 22.12
N ASP A 38 -13.78 -24.09 22.38
CA ASP A 38 -12.35 -24.12 22.78
C ASP A 38 -11.64 -25.32 22.12
N PRO A 39 -11.37 -25.27 20.81
CA PRO A 39 -10.76 -26.38 20.08
C PRO A 39 -9.35 -26.69 20.60
N GLY A 40 -9.20 -27.85 21.23
CA GLY A 40 -7.94 -28.33 21.80
C GLY A 40 -7.89 -28.34 23.33
N ARG A 41 -8.86 -27.74 24.04
CA ARG A 41 -9.04 -27.96 25.48
C ARG A 41 -9.88 -29.21 25.74
N THR A 42 -9.68 -29.84 26.90
CA THR A 42 -10.61 -30.85 27.42
C THR A 42 -12.03 -30.26 27.53
N PRO A 43 -13.09 -30.99 27.11
CA PRO A 43 -14.46 -30.51 27.20
C PRO A 43 -14.83 -30.08 28.63
N LYS A 44 -15.40 -28.89 28.76
CA LYS A 44 -15.92 -28.39 30.04
C LYS A 44 -17.12 -29.25 30.44
N SER A 45 -17.24 -29.52 31.74
CA SER A 45 -18.38 -30.29 32.30
C SER A 45 -19.49 -29.41 32.86
N ASP A 46 -19.18 -28.16 33.21
CA ASP A 46 -20.16 -27.18 33.68
C ASP A 46 -20.97 -26.59 32.50
N LYS A 47 -22.28 -26.77 32.58
CA LYS A 47 -23.22 -26.32 31.55
C LYS A 47 -23.48 -24.82 31.58
N ALA A 48 -23.32 -24.17 32.74
CA ALA A 48 -23.55 -22.73 32.86
C ALA A 48 -22.45 -21.96 32.10
N SER A 49 -21.17 -22.26 32.37
CA SER A 49 -20.04 -21.66 31.65
C SER A 49 -20.06 -21.96 30.16
N ILE A 50 -20.39 -23.19 29.70
CA ILE A 50 -20.53 -23.49 28.26
C ILE A 50 -21.55 -22.54 27.59
N LEU A 51 -22.70 -22.30 28.21
CA LEU A 51 -23.71 -21.40 27.64
C LEU A 51 -23.29 -19.92 27.70
N SER A 52 -22.65 -19.50 28.80
CA SER A 52 -22.11 -18.13 28.93
C SER A 52 -20.98 -17.86 27.93
N ASP A 53 -20.12 -18.84 27.69
CA ASP A 53 -19.05 -18.79 26.69
C ASP A 53 -19.63 -18.76 25.28
N ALA A 54 -20.62 -19.61 24.97
CA ALA A 54 -21.32 -19.59 23.69
C ALA A 54 -21.96 -18.23 23.40
N ALA A 55 -22.67 -17.66 24.37
CA ALA A 55 -23.29 -16.34 24.23
C ALA A 55 -22.24 -15.25 23.97
N ARG A 56 -21.12 -15.26 24.70
CA ARG A 56 -20.04 -14.29 24.55
C ARG A 56 -19.35 -14.41 23.18
N VAL A 57 -19.00 -15.62 22.76
CA VAL A 57 -18.38 -15.89 21.45
C VAL A 57 -19.32 -15.50 20.30
N LEU A 58 -20.63 -15.76 20.42
CA LEU A 58 -21.61 -15.35 19.42
C LEU A 58 -21.77 -13.82 19.31
N VAL A 59 -21.56 -13.07 20.39
CA VAL A 59 -21.54 -11.59 20.34
C VAL A 59 -20.25 -11.11 19.68
N GLN A 60 -19.09 -11.66 20.06
CA GLN A 60 -17.80 -11.29 19.48
C GLN A 60 -17.76 -11.55 17.97
N LEU A 61 -18.09 -12.77 17.53
CA LEU A 61 -18.07 -13.15 16.10
C LEU A 61 -19.03 -12.31 15.25
N LYS A 62 -20.11 -11.77 15.83
CA LYS A 62 -21.01 -10.83 15.13
C LYS A 62 -20.40 -9.45 14.98
N ALA A 63 -19.68 -8.97 15.99
CA ALA A 63 -18.94 -7.71 15.92
C ALA A 63 -17.80 -7.83 14.89
N ASP A 64 -16.98 -8.88 15.00
CA ASP A 64 -15.86 -9.14 14.08
C ASP A 64 -16.33 -9.26 12.63
N ALA A 65 -17.44 -9.96 12.38
CA ALA A 65 -18.03 -10.10 11.04
C ALA A 65 -18.56 -8.76 10.48
N GLN A 66 -19.05 -7.87 11.34
CA GLN A 66 -19.51 -6.54 10.93
C GLN A 66 -18.32 -5.61 10.64
N GLU A 67 -17.27 -5.62 11.48
CA GLU A 67 -16.04 -4.86 11.24
C GLU A 67 -15.32 -5.31 9.96
N LEU A 68 -15.19 -6.63 9.74
CA LEU A 68 -14.64 -7.19 8.50
C LEU A 68 -15.43 -6.78 7.27
N LYS A 69 -16.77 -6.70 7.37
CA LYS A 69 -17.62 -6.23 6.28
C LYS A 69 -17.36 -4.74 5.99
N GLU A 70 -17.37 -3.89 7.01
CA GLU A 70 -17.12 -2.44 6.87
C GLU A 70 -15.71 -2.17 6.29
N SER A 71 -14.70 -2.91 6.75
CA SER A 71 -13.34 -2.86 6.23
C SER A 71 -13.25 -3.30 4.76
N ASN A 72 -13.91 -4.40 4.38
CA ASN A 72 -14.01 -4.82 2.98
C ASN A 72 -14.73 -3.78 2.11
N ASP A 73 -15.84 -3.23 2.57
CA ASP A 73 -16.63 -2.25 1.80
C ASP A 73 -15.79 -0.97 1.56
N LYS A 74 -15.05 -0.51 2.58
CA LYS A 74 -14.07 0.59 2.46
C LYS A 74 -12.92 0.28 1.52
N LEU A 75 -12.34 -0.93 1.56
CA LEU A 75 -11.30 -1.34 0.61
C LEU A 75 -11.83 -1.37 -0.83
N GLN A 76 -13.08 -1.80 -1.04
CA GLN A 76 -13.71 -1.76 -2.36
C GLN A 76 -13.97 -0.33 -2.86
N GLU A 77 -14.26 0.63 -1.97
CA GLU A 77 -14.33 2.06 -2.29
C GLU A 77 -12.96 2.59 -2.72
N THR A 78 -11.91 2.42 -1.90
CA THR A 78 -10.54 2.84 -2.24
C THR A 78 -10.05 2.21 -3.56
N ILE A 79 -10.40 0.95 -3.86
CA ILE A 79 -10.09 0.29 -5.14
C ILE A 79 -10.81 0.93 -6.33
N LYS A 80 -12.02 1.50 -6.15
CA LYS A 80 -12.73 2.24 -7.20
C LYS A 80 -12.06 3.59 -7.43
N ASP A 81 -11.77 4.32 -6.37
CA ASP A 81 -11.15 5.66 -6.45
C ASP A 81 -9.78 5.59 -7.12
N LEU A 82 -8.91 4.67 -6.68
CA LEU A 82 -7.59 4.43 -7.29
C LEU A 82 -7.69 3.98 -8.76
N LYS A 83 -8.80 3.35 -9.19
CA LYS A 83 -9.02 3.02 -10.61
C LYS A 83 -9.38 4.25 -11.43
N VAL A 84 -10.11 5.20 -10.87
CA VAL A 84 -10.45 6.50 -11.49
C VAL A 84 -9.19 7.36 -11.60
N GLU A 85 -8.49 7.60 -10.49
CA GLU A 85 -7.25 8.39 -10.44
C GLU A 85 -6.19 7.86 -11.42
N LYS A 86 -5.97 6.53 -11.46
CA LYS A 86 -5.05 5.88 -12.40
C LYS A 86 -5.48 6.01 -13.87
N ASN A 87 -6.77 6.26 -14.16
CA ASN A 87 -7.22 6.59 -15.52
C ASN A 87 -6.98 8.08 -15.82
N GLU A 88 -7.32 8.97 -14.90
CA GLU A 88 -7.10 10.43 -15.04
C GLU A 88 -5.61 10.75 -15.27
N LEU A 89 -4.72 10.18 -14.45
CA LEU A 89 -3.26 10.27 -14.63
C LEU A 89 -2.77 9.72 -15.99
N ARG A 90 -3.48 8.75 -16.57
CA ARG A 90 -3.16 8.23 -17.92
C ARG A 90 -3.54 9.26 -18.98
N ASP A 91 -4.70 9.89 -18.86
CA ASP A 91 -5.20 10.86 -19.83
C ASP A 91 -4.38 12.16 -19.77
N GLU A 92 -4.04 12.64 -18.56
CA GLU A 92 -3.11 13.75 -18.35
C GLU A 92 -1.72 13.46 -18.94
N LYS A 93 -1.17 12.26 -18.70
CA LYS A 93 0.12 11.83 -19.28
C LYS A 93 0.09 11.82 -20.81
N MET A 94 -1.02 11.40 -21.42
CA MET A 94 -1.16 11.38 -22.88
C MET A 94 -1.26 12.82 -23.43
N LYS A 95 -2.00 13.70 -22.76
CA LYS A 95 -2.09 15.13 -23.10
C LYS A 95 -0.73 15.81 -23.02
N LEU A 96 -0.02 15.68 -21.88
CA LEU A 96 1.32 16.24 -21.70
C LEU A 96 2.33 15.72 -22.72
N LYS A 97 2.20 14.47 -23.17
CA LYS A 97 3.04 13.93 -24.25
C LYS A 97 2.78 14.63 -25.58
N ALA A 98 1.51 14.88 -25.93
CA ALA A 98 1.14 15.58 -27.16
C ALA A 98 1.56 17.06 -27.13
N ASP A 99 1.35 17.73 -26.00
CA ASP A 99 1.79 19.13 -25.78
C ASP A 99 3.32 19.24 -25.88
N LYS A 100 4.06 18.29 -25.28
CA LYS A 100 5.52 18.19 -25.41
C LYS A 100 5.96 18.01 -26.86
N GLU A 101 5.39 17.05 -27.59
CA GLU A 101 5.75 16.81 -29.00
C GLU A 101 5.49 18.05 -29.87
N THR A 102 4.39 18.75 -29.60
CA THR A 102 4.02 20.00 -30.28
C THR A 102 5.04 21.11 -30.02
N LEU A 103 5.51 21.26 -28.76
CA LEU A 103 6.55 22.22 -28.40
C LEU A 103 7.92 21.85 -29.00
N GLU A 104 8.30 20.57 -28.99
CA GLU A 104 9.54 20.09 -29.63
C GLU A 104 9.54 20.36 -31.14
N GLN A 105 8.39 20.20 -31.82
CA GLN A 105 8.22 20.58 -33.23
C GLN A 105 8.36 22.10 -33.45
N GLN A 106 7.79 22.94 -32.58
CA GLN A 106 7.93 24.40 -32.68
C GLN A 106 9.39 24.85 -32.47
N VAL A 107 10.08 24.32 -31.45
CA VAL A 107 11.50 24.62 -31.20
C VAL A 107 12.36 24.16 -32.36
N LYS A 108 12.09 22.98 -32.94
CA LYS A 108 12.78 22.49 -34.13
C LYS A 108 12.53 23.37 -35.35
N ALA A 109 11.31 23.87 -35.56
CA ALA A 109 11.00 24.80 -36.65
C ALA A 109 11.75 26.13 -36.50
N ILE A 110 11.80 26.70 -35.29
CA ILE A 110 12.53 27.94 -34.99
C ILE A 110 14.05 27.75 -35.20
N SER A 111 14.61 26.61 -34.81
CA SER A 111 16.04 26.32 -34.96
C SER A 111 16.44 25.83 -36.37
N MET A 112 15.48 25.44 -37.21
CA MET A 112 15.69 25.12 -38.64
C MET A 112 15.35 26.28 -39.59
N ALA A 113 14.78 27.38 -39.08
CA ALA A 113 14.67 28.62 -39.85
C ALA A 113 16.09 29.13 -40.21
N PRO A 114 16.30 29.73 -41.39
CA PRO A 114 17.62 30.25 -41.76
C PRO A 114 18.09 31.26 -40.72
N SER A 115 19.37 31.21 -40.34
CA SER A 115 20.03 32.24 -39.52
C SER A 115 20.24 33.51 -40.36
N GLY A 116 19.14 34.14 -40.76
CA GLY A 116 19.09 35.29 -41.65
C GLY A 116 18.25 36.39 -41.02
N PHE A 117 18.92 37.49 -40.66
CA PHE A 117 18.30 38.78 -40.37
C PHE A 117 17.55 38.91 -39.03
N MET A 118 18.30 38.90 -37.93
CA MET A 118 17.93 39.71 -36.75
C MET A 118 18.55 41.11 -36.91
N PRO A 119 17.75 42.20 -36.96
CA PRO A 119 18.30 43.55 -36.96
C PRO A 119 18.83 43.89 -35.57
N HIS A 120 20.14 44.13 -35.44
CA HIS A 120 20.72 44.70 -34.22
C HIS A 120 20.10 46.08 -33.95
N PRO A 121 19.50 46.34 -32.77
CA PRO A 121 19.18 47.69 -32.37
C PRO A 121 20.48 48.48 -32.19
N LEU A 122 20.59 49.59 -32.91
CA LEU A 122 21.79 50.43 -32.95
C LEU A 122 22.10 51.07 -31.58
N ALA A 123 23.39 51.32 -31.39
CA ALA A 123 24.01 51.82 -30.17
C ALA A 123 23.35 53.07 -29.55
N TYR A 124 23.30 53.08 -28.22
CA TYR A 124 23.40 54.29 -27.41
C TYR A 124 24.44 54.07 -26.29
N HIS A 125 25.65 54.59 -26.51
CA HIS A 125 26.62 54.83 -25.44
C HIS A 125 26.38 56.22 -24.84
N PRO A 126 26.58 56.37 -23.53
CA PRO A 126 27.36 57.51 -23.04
C PRO A 126 28.58 57.03 -22.23
N ALA A 127 29.64 57.83 -22.24
CA ALA A 127 30.94 57.49 -21.63
C ALA A 127 31.30 58.40 -20.46
N ALA A 128 31.75 57.79 -19.35
CA ALA A 128 32.57 58.32 -18.24
C ALA A 128 32.79 57.14 -17.26
N ALA A 129 33.90 56.94 -16.55
CA ALA A 129 35.10 57.74 -16.26
C ALA A 129 36.34 56.79 -16.10
N PRO A 130 37.58 57.28 -15.86
CA PRO A 130 38.80 56.50 -16.13
C PRO A 130 39.57 55.90 -14.92
N THR A 131 40.51 55.00 -15.26
CA THR A 131 41.78 54.62 -14.57
C THR A 131 41.77 53.94 -13.18
N THR A 132 42.44 52.77 -13.09
CA THR A 132 43.71 52.55 -12.35
C THR A 132 44.41 51.24 -12.82
N PHE A 133 45.74 51.21 -12.80
CA PHE A 133 46.68 50.13 -13.20
C PHE A 133 46.77 48.97 -12.16
N SER A 134 47.43 47.79 -12.30
CA SER A 134 48.02 46.90 -13.34
C SER A 134 48.74 45.74 -12.57
N PRO A 135 49.55 44.78 -13.11
CA PRO A 135 49.87 44.36 -14.49
C PRO A 135 49.82 42.82 -14.80
N HIS A 136 49.65 42.51 -16.10
CA HIS A 136 50.32 41.47 -16.94
C HIS A 136 51.06 40.26 -16.32
N VAL A 137 50.67 39.04 -16.74
CA VAL A 137 51.57 37.95 -17.19
C VAL A 137 51.00 37.26 -18.45
N GLN A 138 51.77 37.23 -19.55
CA GLN A 138 51.57 36.38 -20.75
C GLN A 138 52.46 35.11 -20.62
N ALA A 139 52.33 33.97 -21.31
CA ALA A 139 51.61 33.47 -22.50
C ALA A 139 51.56 31.90 -22.41
N PRO A 140 51.44 31.07 -23.47
CA PRO A 140 50.74 31.20 -24.77
C PRO A 140 49.80 30.00 -25.10
N SER A 141 48.95 30.18 -26.12
CA SER A 141 48.41 29.17 -27.06
C SER A 141 48.42 27.67 -26.69
N ASN A 142 47.22 27.07 -26.50
CA ASN A 142 46.90 25.80 -27.16
C ASN A 142 45.39 25.60 -27.39
N LYS A 143 45.06 24.61 -28.24
CA LYS A 143 43.83 24.53 -29.05
C LYS A 143 42.53 24.19 -28.31
N ALA A 144 41.43 24.56 -28.98
CA ALA A 144 40.03 24.14 -28.78
C ALA A 144 39.38 24.59 -27.46
N ALA A 145 38.35 25.43 -27.58
CA ALA A 145 37.58 25.93 -26.46
C ALA A 145 36.91 24.77 -25.69
N HIS A 146 37.02 24.82 -24.37
CA HIS A 146 36.15 24.07 -23.48
C HIS A 146 34.68 24.36 -23.83
N PHE A 147 33.87 23.32 -23.92
CA PHE A 147 32.42 23.47 -23.74
C PHE A 147 32.19 24.14 -22.38
N PRO A 148 31.28 25.13 -22.25
CA PRO A 148 30.81 25.55 -20.95
C PRO A 148 29.99 24.40 -20.37
N ALA A 149 30.66 23.53 -19.61
CA ALA A 149 29.99 22.53 -18.80
C ALA A 149 29.02 23.26 -17.88
N TYR A 150 27.73 22.93 -17.98
CA TYR A 150 26.75 23.34 -16.97
C TYR A 150 27.33 22.98 -15.60
N PRO A 151 27.33 23.90 -14.62
CA PRO A 151 27.75 23.56 -13.27
C PRO A 151 26.87 22.42 -12.78
N GLY A 152 27.48 21.26 -12.57
CA GLY A 152 26.80 20.03 -12.16
C GLY A 152 26.31 20.12 -10.72
N MET A 153 25.30 20.95 -10.49
CA MET A 153 24.54 20.99 -9.24
C MET A 153 23.77 19.67 -9.13
N ALA A 154 24.39 18.69 -8.48
CA ALA A 154 23.74 17.44 -8.21
C ALA A 154 22.52 17.69 -7.31
N MET A 155 21.34 17.20 -7.73
CA MET A 155 20.04 17.51 -7.11
C MET A 155 20.01 17.23 -5.60
N TRP A 156 20.87 16.32 -5.14
CA TRP A 156 21.15 15.98 -3.74
C TRP A 156 21.38 17.18 -2.81
N GLN A 157 21.96 18.29 -3.30
CA GLN A 157 22.17 19.50 -2.48
C GLN A 157 20.87 20.21 -2.06
N TRP A 158 19.72 19.84 -2.65
CA TRP A 158 18.40 20.40 -2.36
C TRP A 158 17.50 19.43 -1.58
N LEU A 159 17.98 18.24 -1.23
CA LEU A 159 17.21 17.27 -0.46
C LEU A 159 17.27 17.60 1.05
N PRO A 160 16.14 17.56 1.77
CA PRO A 160 16.14 17.74 3.22
C PRO A 160 17.03 16.71 3.95
N PRO A 161 17.69 17.04 5.07
CA PRO A 161 18.53 16.09 5.80
C PRO A 161 17.82 14.79 6.20
N ALA A 162 16.50 14.85 6.46
CA ALA A 162 15.67 13.71 6.81
C ALA A 162 15.53 12.64 5.71
N VAL A 163 15.79 12.97 4.43
CA VAL A 163 15.80 11.99 3.32
C VAL A 163 17.21 11.51 2.95
N MET A 164 18.24 12.00 3.66
CA MET A 164 19.60 11.44 3.63
C MET A 164 19.91 10.54 4.83
N ASP A 165 18.99 10.41 5.79
CA ASP A 165 19.14 9.53 6.94
C ASP A 165 18.87 8.06 6.59
N THR A 166 19.91 7.38 6.09
CA THR A 166 19.88 5.94 5.81
C THR A 166 20.12 5.06 7.03
N THR A 167 20.21 5.62 8.26
CA THR A 167 20.52 4.85 9.48
C THR A 167 19.43 3.84 9.87
N GLN A 168 18.20 4.05 9.39
CA GLN A 168 17.05 3.16 9.59
C GLN A 168 16.89 2.13 8.45
N ASP A 169 17.57 2.30 7.31
CA ASP A 169 17.28 1.56 6.08
C ASP A 169 17.52 0.05 6.25
N SER A 170 18.55 -0.32 7.04
CA SER A 170 18.86 -1.71 7.41
C SER A 170 17.75 -2.47 8.14
N LYS A 171 16.72 -1.79 8.65
CA LYS A 171 15.54 -2.41 9.30
C LYS A 171 14.42 -2.75 8.32
N LEU A 172 14.50 -2.29 7.08
CA LEU A 172 13.49 -2.50 6.02
C LEU A 172 13.85 -3.67 5.08
N TRP A 173 15.07 -4.21 5.21
CA TRP A 173 15.52 -5.34 4.40
C TRP A 173 14.99 -6.67 5.00
N PRO A 174 14.56 -7.63 4.16
CA PRO A 174 14.07 -8.92 4.66
C PRO A 174 15.22 -9.74 5.29
N PRO A 175 14.94 -10.70 6.20
CA PRO A 175 15.96 -11.40 7.02
C PRO A 175 16.94 -12.35 6.28
N ASN A 176 17.02 -12.24 4.96
CA ASN A 176 17.65 -13.20 4.07
C ASN A 176 18.26 -12.54 2.81
N ALA A 177 18.82 -11.34 3.01
CA ALA A 177 19.82 -10.72 2.13
C ALA A 177 21.23 -10.95 2.71
#